data_AF-A0A960ZP10-F1
#
_entry.id   AF-A0A960ZP10-F1
#
_cell.length_a   1.000
_cell.length_b   1.000
_cell.length_c   1.000
_cell.angle_alpha   90.00
_cell.angle_beta   90.00
_cell.angle_gamma   90.00
#
_symmetry.space_group_name_H-M   'P 1'
#
loop_
_entity.id
_entity.type
_entity.pdbx_description
1 polymer ?
#
loop_
_entity_poly.entity_id
_entity_poly.type
_entity_poly.pdbx_seq_one_letter_code
_entity_poly.pdbx_strand_id
1 'polypeptide(L)' 'MPLLLIALGIVLFLGGFVYDVFCAGIPYQDPTPEMSARYDFHSQIASAIRWIGVIVFLSGPVVGIARHFLRRS' A
#
# COMPACT_ATOMS: atom_id res chain seq x y z
N MET A 1 18.22 2.21 -8.62
CA MET A 1 17.38 2.53 -9.79
C MET A 1 16.05 3.04 -9.26
N PRO A 2 15.75 4.35 -9.33
CA PRO A 2 14.53 4.92 -8.75
C PRO A 2 13.25 4.31 -9.35
N LEU A 3 13.30 3.88 -10.62
CA LEU A 3 12.24 3.13 -11.29
C LEU A 3 11.83 1.82 -10.59
N LEU A 4 12.78 1.10 -9.97
CA LEU A 4 12.46 -0.14 -9.25
C LEU A 4 11.65 0.14 -7.98
N LEU A 5 11.96 1.22 -7.26
CA LEU A 5 11.21 1.63 -6.06
C LEU A 5 9.79 2.08 -6.43
N ILE A 6 9.66 2.81 -7.53
CA ILE A 6 8.36 3.22 -8.08
C ILE A 6 7.52 1.99 -8.46
N ALA A 7 8.08 1.07 -9.23
CA ALA A 7 7.38 -0.15 -9.65
C ALA A 7 6.98 -1.02 -8.45
N LEU A 8 7.89 -1.21 -7.50
CA LEU A 8 7.63 -1.98 -6.28
C LEU A 8 6.52 -1.34 -5.44
N GLY A 9 6.53 -0.02 -5.28
CA GLY A 9 5.48 0.71 -4.57
C GLY A 9 4.10 0.56 -5.20
N ILE A 10 4.03 0.60 -6.55
CA ILE A 10 2.78 0.35 -7.30
C ILE A 10 2.29 -1.09 -7.07
N VAL A 11 3.18 -2.08 -7.17
CA VAL A 11 2.83 -3.49 -6.96
C VAL A 11 2.32 -3.73 -5.54
N LEU A 12 2.97 -3.14 -4.52
CA LEU A 12 2.54 -3.23 -3.14
C LEU A 12 1.18 -2.56 -2.92
N PHE A 13 0.96 -1.38 -3.49
CA PHE A 13 -0.32 -0.68 -3.39
C PHE A 13 -1.46 -1.48 -4.02
N LEU A 14 -1.27 -1.97 -5.24
CA LEU A 14 -2.24 -2.82 -5.93
C LEU A 14 -2.44 -4.15 -5.20
N GLY A 15 -1.38 -4.76 -4.69
CA GLY A 15 -1.45 -5.98 -3.88
C GLY A 15 -2.27 -5.78 -2.60
N GLY A 16 -2.11 -4.64 -1.92
CA GLY A 16 -2.94 -4.28 -0.76
C GLY A 16 -4.41 -4.09 -1.11
N PHE A 17 -4.71 -3.49 -2.27
CA PHE A 17 -6.09 -3.37 -2.77
C PHE A 17 -6.70 -4.73 -3.11
N VAL A 18 -5.96 -5.59 -3.81
CA VAL A 18 -6.40 -6.95 -4.14
C VAL A 18 -6.64 -7.74 -2.85
N TYR A 19 -5.74 -7.66 -1.87
CA TYR A 19 -5.92 -8.31 -0.57
C TYR A 19 -7.19 -7.82 0.16
N ASP A 20 -7.47 -6.51 0.14
CA ASP A 20 -8.70 -5.94 0.71
C ASP A 20 -9.95 -6.58 0.08
N VAL A 21 -10.00 -6.62 -1.25
CA VAL A 21 -11.14 -7.15 -2.00
C VAL A 21 -11.33 -8.64 -1.78
N PHE A 22 -10.25 -9.44 -1.75
CA PHE A 22 -10.34 -10.89 -1.58
C PHE A 22 -10.56 -11.33 -0.12
N CYS A 23 -9.99 -10.63 0.86
CA CYS A 23 -10.04 -11.05 2.27
C CYS A 23 -11.05 -10.29 3.12
N ALA A 24 -11.21 -8.98 2.94
CA ALA A 24 -12.23 -8.21 3.64
C ALA A 24 -13.57 -8.27 2.88
N GLY A 25 -13.53 -8.31 1.55
CA GLY A 25 -14.73 -8.34 0.73
C GLY A 25 -15.53 -7.03 0.81
N ILE A 26 -16.83 -7.12 0.54
CA ILE A 26 -17.75 -5.98 0.70
C ILE A 26 -18.30 -6.04 2.13
N PRO A 27 -18.33 -4.93 2.89
CA PRO A 27 -18.88 -4.93 4.23
C PRO A 27 -20.34 -5.40 4.22
N TYR A 28 -20.66 -6.35 5.10
CA TYR A 28 -22.03 -6.84 5.27
C TYR A 28 -22.91 -5.72 5.83
N GLN A 29 -24.16 -5.63 5.35
CA GLN A 29 -25.10 -4.59 5.77
C GLN A 29 -25.64 -4.78 7.19
N ASP A 30 -25.65 -6.03 7.68
CA ASP A 30 -26.07 -6.36 9.05
C ASP A 30 -25.08 -7.38 9.67
N PRO A 31 -23.84 -6.94 10.00
CA PRO A 31 -22.79 -7.83 10.46
C PRO A 31 -23.00 -8.20 11.93
N THR A 32 -22.80 -9.48 12.26
CA THR A 32 -22.63 -9.87 13.66
C THR A 32 -21.31 -9.29 14.22
N PRO A 33 -21.16 -9.12 15.54
CA PRO A 33 -19.93 -8.58 16.12
C PRO A 33 -18.65 -9.32 15.69
N GLU A 34 -18.75 -10.64 15.53
CA GLU A 34 -17.64 -11.49 15.07
C GLU A 34 -17.27 -11.21 13.60
N MET A 35 -18.25 -10.96 12.73
CA MET A 35 -18.01 -10.61 11.33
C MET A 35 -17.36 -9.22 11.21
N SER A 36 -17.80 -8.26 12.01
CA SER A 36 -17.20 -6.91 12.06
C SER A 36 -15.74 -6.97 12.49
N ALA A 37 -15.44 -7.68 13.58
CA ALA A 37 -14.06 -7.79 14.08
C ALA A 37 -13.12 -8.42 13.04
N ARG A 38 -13.61 -9.43 12.30
CA ARG A 38 -12.84 -10.07 11.24
C ARG A 38 -12.61 -9.14 10.04
N TYR A 39 -13.63 -8.39 9.64
CA TYR A 39 -13.52 -7.39 8.57
C TYR A 39 -12.52 -6.27 8.96
N ASP A 40 -12.62 -5.75 10.17
CA ASP A 40 -11.73 -4.70 10.70
C ASP A 40 -10.27 -5.17 10.76
N PHE A 41 -10.04 -6.44 11.08
CA PHE A 41 -8.70 -7.02 11.07
C PHE A 41 -8.11 -7.09 9.65
N HIS A 42 -8.85 -7.63 8.68
CA HIS A 42 -8.36 -7.74 7.30
C HIS A 42 -8.21 -6.37 6.62
N SER A 43 -9.14 -5.44 6.87
CA SER A 43 -9.07 -4.08 6.32
C SER A 43 -7.90 -3.27 6.88
N GLN A 44 -7.54 -3.47 8.16
CA GLN A 44 -6.33 -2.89 8.75
C GLN A 44 -5.05 -3.41 8.10
N ILE A 45 -4.96 -4.72 7.86
CA ILE A 45 -3.82 -5.32 7.16
C ILE A 45 -3.72 -4.76 5.73
N ALA A 46 -4.84 -4.72 5.00
CA ALA A 46 -4.89 -4.14 3.66
C ALA A 46 -4.47 -2.66 3.65
N SER A 47 -4.91 -1.89 4.65
CA SER A 47 -4.52 -0.49 4.84
C SER A 47 -3.03 -0.36 5.08
N ALA A 48 -2.43 -1.18 5.96
CA ALA A 48 -1.00 -1.18 6.22
C ALA A 48 -0.18 -1.49 4.96
N ILE A 49 -0.58 -2.51 4.18
CA ILE A 49 0.09 -2.87 2.92
C ILE A 49 0.01 -1.71 1.93
N ARG A 50 -1.16 -1.06 1.79
CA ARG A 50 -1.34 0.11 0.92
C ARG A 50 -0.43 1.27 1.33
N TRP A 51 -0.37 1.59 2.63
CA TRP A 51 0.49 2.66 3.14
C TRP A 51 1.98 2.38 2.94
N ILE A 52 2.42 1.14 3.16
CA ILE A 52 3.79 0.73 2.85
C ILE A 52 4.07 0.90 1.36
N GLY A 53 3.15 0.51 0.49
CA GLY A 53 3.27 0.71 -0.96
C GLY A 53 3.43 2.19 -1.35
N VAL A 54 2.64 3.09 -0.74
CA VAL A 54 2.75 4.55 -0.94
C VAL A 54 4.11 5.08 -0.49
N ILE A 55 4.59 4.69 0.69
CA ILE A 55 5.90 5.12 1.20
C ILE A 55 7.03 4.67 0.27
N VAL A 56 6.99 3.41 -0.17
CA VAL A 56 7.99 2.85 -1.09
C VAL A 56 7.93 3.56 -2.44
N PHE A 57 6.73 3.82 -2.98
CA PHE A 57 6.55 4.58 -4.22
C PHE A 57 7.16 5.98 -4.11
N LEU A 58 6.86 6.73 -3.04
CA LEU A 58 7.36 8.09 -2.82
C LEU A 58 8.87 8.15 -2.58
N SER A 59 9.47 7.08 -2.04
CA SER A 59 10.92 7.01 -1.86
C SER A 59 11.70 7.04 -3.19
N GLY A 60 11.11 6.54 -4.27
CA GLY A 60 11.73 6.51 -5.60
C GLY A 60 12.06 7.91 -6.16
N PRO A 61 11.07 8.81 -6.29
CA PRO A 61 11.29 10.20 -6.67
C PRO A 61 12.24 10.95 -5.74
N VAL A 62 12.12 10.76 -4.42
CA VAL A 62 13.00 11.41 -3.42
C VAL A 62 14.46 11.04 -3.67
N VAL A 63 14.76 9.75 -3.87
CA VAL A 63 16.11 9.27 -4.22
C VAL A 63 16.55 9.79 -5.58
N GLY A 64 15.64 9.86 -6.56
CA GLY A 64 15.91 10.42 -7.88
C GLY A 64 16.32 11.89 -7.83
N ILE A 65 15.59 12.69 -7.06
CA ILE A 65 15.83 14.12 -6.86
C ILE A 65 17.14 14.32 -6.08
N ALA A 66 17.35 13.61 -4.97
CA ALA A 66 18.59 13.69 -4.19
C ALA A 66 19.83 13.37 -5.05
N ARG A 67 19.75 12.35 -5.90
CA ARG A 67 20.81 12.02 -6.86
C ARG A 67 21.02 13.10 -7.93
N HIS A 68 19.96 13.78 -8.35
CA HIS A 68 20.08 14.88 -9.31
C HIS A 68 20.83 16.07 -8.71
N PHE A 69 20.53 16.44 -7.46
CA PHE A 69 21.23 17.50 -6.75
C PHE A 69 22.70 17.14 -6.46
N LEU A 70 22.98 15.93 -6.00
CA LEU A 70 24.37 15.47 -5.74
C LEU A 70 25.25 15.38 -7.00
N ARG A 71 24.65 15.24 -8.19
CA ARG A 71 25.39 15.23 -9.47
C ARG A 71 25.63 16.61 -10.05
N ARG A 72 24.96 17.65 -9.53
CA ARG A 72 25.09 19.04 -9.98
C ARG A 72 26.01 19.88 -9.09
N SER A 73 26.44 19.35 -7.95
CA SER A 73 27.40 19.97 -7.01
C SER A 73 28.80 19.42 -7.24
#